data_AF-A0A954ZD10-F1
#
_entry.id   AF-A0A954ZD10-F1
#
_cell.length_a   1.000
_cell.length_b   1.000
_cell.length_c   1.000
_cell.angle_alpha   90.00
_cell.angle_beta   90.00
_cell.angle_gamma   90.00
#
_symmetry.space_group_name_H-M   'P 1'
#
loop_
_entity.id
_entity.type
_entity.pdbx_description
1 polymer ?
#
loop_
_entity_poly.entity_id
_entity_poly.type
_entity_poly.pdbx_seq_one_letter_code
_entity_poly.pdbx_strand_id
1 'polypeptide(L)'
;PTPFTIGRGMFNNGVTDWSDAIIDEVRISDAALSPAEFLFETVPAVDNPDFDDDGDVDGFDFLTWQRGAGDANNDGMVDAADFALWEAQFGTLGGVATAVPEPAGTWFAVGFIPWLTRRRRCR
;
A
#
# COMPACT_ATOMS: atom_id res chain seq x y z
N PRO A 1 -35.28 -1.91 -13.26
CA PRO A 1 -34.46 -1.05 -14.14
C PRO A 1 -35.33 -0.37 -15.22
N THR A 2 -35.39 0.95 -15.21
CA THR A 2 -35.96 1.70 -16.35
C THR A 2 -35.02 1.50 -17.53
N PRO A 3 -35.50 1.00 -18.69
CA PRO A 3 -34.65 0.93 -19.87
C PRO A 3 -34.24 2.35 -20.22
N PHE A 4 -32.93 2.62 -20.24
CA PHE A 4 -32.43 3.83 -20.88
C PHE A 4 -32.43 3.58 -22.38
N THR A 5 -32.81 4.58 -23.16
CA THR A 5 -32.84 4.51 -24.62
C THR A 5 -31.80 5.48 -25.16
N ILE A 6 -30.79 4.97 -25.85
CA ILE A 6 -29.80 5.77 -26.58
C ILE A 6 -30.29 5.89 -28.03
N GLY A 7 -30.87 7.04 -28.38
CA GLY A 7 -31.43 7.33 -29.70
C GLY A 7 -32.76 6.62 -30.01
N ARG A 8 -33.55 7.15 -30.94
CA ARG A 8 -34.85 6.56 -31.34
C ARG A 8 -34.76 5.50 -32.46
N GLY A 9 -33.56 5.25 -33.00
CA GLY A 9 -33.31 4.25 -34.04
C GLY A 9 -33.78 4.63 -35.46
N MET A 10 -33.92 3.62 -36.33
CA MET A 10 -34.34 3.75 -37.73
C MET A 10 -35.69 3.05 -37.95
N PHE A 11 -36.64 3.70 -38.65
CA PHE A 11 -37.93 3.13 -39.05
C PHE A 11 -38.18 3.36 -40.55
N ASN A 12 -38.67 2.36 -41.28
CA ASN A 12 -38.98 2.44 -42.72
C ASN A 12 -37.82 3.04 -43.56
N ASN A 13 -36.59 2.57 -43.32
CA ASN A 13 -35.33 3.09 -43.89
C ASN A 13 -35.05 4.60 -43.62
N GLY A 14 -35.81 5.25 -42.73
CA GLY A 14 -35.55 6.60 -42.25
C GLY A 14 -34.84 6.58 -40.92
N VAL A 15 -33.60 7.07 -40.89
CA VAL A 15 -32.86 7.28 -39.63
C VAL A 15 -33.44 8.50 -38.92
N THR A 16 -33.80 8.36 -37.65
CA THR A 16 -34.56 9.36 -36.89
C THR A 16 -33.68 10.43 -36.23
N ASP A 17 -32.49 10.06 -35.78
CA ASP A 17 -31.51 10.94 -35.14
C ASP A 17 -30.17 10.75 -35.85
N TRP A 18 -29.52 11.86 -36.23
CA TRP A 18 -28.26 11.85 -36.97
C TRP A 18 -27.24 12.67 -36.17
N SER A 19 -26.00 12.19 -36.15
CA SER A 19 -24.86 12.96 -35.67
C SER A 19 -23.72 12.82 -36.66
N ASP A 20 -23.08 13.93 -37.01
CA ASP A 20 -21.87 14.02 -37.82
C ASP A 20 -20.58 13.89 -36.99
N ALA A 21 -20.69 13.29 -35.80
CA ALA A 21 -19.59 13.09 -34.89
C ALA A 21 -18.66 11.95 -35.33
N ILE A 22 -17.38 12.10 -35.01
CA ILE A 22 -16.39 11.03 -35.11
C ILE A 22 -16.40 10.31 -33.76
N ILE A 23 -16.71 9.02 -33.77
CA ILE A 23 -16.62 8.16 -32.59
C ILE A 23 -15.21 7.58 -32.58
N ASP A 24 -14.48 7.82 -31.49
CA ASP A 24 -13.16 7.23 -31.27
C ASP A 24 -13.30 5.77 -30.77
N GLU A 25 -13.90 5.59 -29.58
CA GLU A 25 -14.11 4.26 -28.97
C GLU A 25 -15.54 4.08 -28.40
N VAL A 26 -16.07 2.85 -28.51
CA VAL A 26 -17.30 2.42 -27.83
C VAL A 26 -16.99 1.24 -26.92
N ARG A 27 -17.20 1.40 -25.60
CA ARG A 27 -17.09 0.32 -24.61
C ARG A 27 -18.46 -0.02 -24.02
N ILE A 28 -18.77 -1.32 -23.95
CA ILE A 28 -19.97 -1.86 -23.32
C ILE A 28 -19.52 -2.92 -22.31
N SER A 29 -19.94 -2.78 -21.06
CA SER A 29 -19.60 -3.70 -19.96
C SER A 29 -20.87 -4.23 -19.30
N ASP A 30 -20.80 -5.46 -18.81
CA ASP A 30 -21.82 -6.08 -17.94
C ASP A 30 -21.55 -5.82 -16.45
N ALA A 31 -20.43 -5.20 -16.12
CA ALA A 31 -20.03 -4.79 -14.78
C ALA A 31 -19.92 -3.26 -14.65
N ALA A 32 -20.13 -2.75 -13.43
CA ALA A 32 -19.89 -1.35 -13.12
C ALA A 32 -18.37 -1.08 -13.19
N LEU A 33 -17.97 -0.24 -14.15
CA LEU A 33 -16.59 0.22 -14.30
C LEU A 33 -16.32 1.41 -13.39
N SER A 34 -15.13 1.47 -12.83
CA SER A 34 -14.60 2.64 -12.14
C SER A 34 -14.26 3.76 -13.14
N PRO A 35 -14.20 5.04 -12.71
CA PRO A 35 -13.83 6.15 -13.61
C PRO A 35 -12.48 5.95 -14.30
N ALA A 36 -11.54 5.31 -13.61
CA ALA A 36 -10.24 4.87 -14.08
C ALA A 36 -10.29 3.99 -15.35
N GLU A 37 -11.32 3.17 -15.48
CA GLU A 37 -11.44 2.19 -16.58
C GLU A 37 -12.18 2.76 -17.80
N PHE A 38 -12.95 3.85 -17.60
CA PHE A 38 -13.68 4.55 -18.65
C PHE A 38 -12.83 5.65 -19.29
N LEU A 39 -12.00 6.31 -18.50
CA LEU A 39 -11.23 7.45 -18.93
C LEU A 39 -9.84 6.98 -19.32
N PHE A 40 -9.34 7.40 -20.48
CA PHE A 40 -7.91 7.30 -20.83
C PHE A 40 -7.05 8.25 -19.97
N GLU A 41 -7.46 8.48 -18.73
CA GLU A 41 -6.71 9.26 -17.76
C GLU A 41 -5.78 8.30 -17.04
N THR A 42 -4.50 8.67 -17.00
CA THR A 42 -3.55 8.02 -16.11
C THR A 42 -4.02 8.28 -14.69
N VAL A 43 -4.70 7.30 -14.10
CA VAL A 43 -5.02 7.31 -12.68
C VAL A 43 -3.68 7.42 -11.97
N PRO A 44 -3.47 8.45 -11.12
CA PRO A 44 -2.27 8.49 -10.31
C PRO A 44 -2.23 7.17 -9.54
N ALA A 45 -1.15 6.42 -9.74
CA ALA A 45 -0.96 5.19 -9.00
C ALA A 45 -1.05 5.54 -7.51
N VAL A 46 -1.76 4.70 -6.76
CA VAL A 46 -2.07 4.98 -5.36
C VAL A 46 -0.76 4.99 -4.60
N ASP A 47 -0.53 6.05 -3.83
CA ASP A 47 0.63 6.13 -2.93
C ASP A 47 0.64 4.90 -2.02
N ASN A 48 1.66 4.04 -2.14
CA ASN A 48 1.75 2.80 -1.39
C ASN A 48 3.15 2.59 -0.80
N PRO A 49 3.35 2.85 0.50
CA PRO A 49 4.62 2.61 1.19
C PRO A 49 4.78 1.21 1.78
N ASP A 50 3.85 0.27 1.49
CA ASP A 50 4.05 -1.18 1.65
C ASP A 50 4.98 -1.64 0.52
N PHE A 51 6.26 -1.81 0.84
CA PHE A 51 7.33 -2.07 -0.10
C PHE A 51 7.69 -3.55 -0.21
N ASP A 52 7.31 -4.39 0.76
CA ASP A 52 7.47 -5.84 0.66
C ASP A 52 6.17 -6.62 0.33
N ASP A 53 5.10 -5.88 0.03
CA ASP A 53 3.79 -6.35 -0.41
C ASP A 53 3.12 -7.30 0.59
N ASP A 54 3.37 -7.11 1.90
CA ASP A 54 2.85 -7.98 2.95
C ASP A 54 1.51 -7.50 3.55
N GLY A 55 1.05 -6.31 3.13
CA GLY A 55 -0.22 -5.72 3.50
C GLY A 55 -0.18 -4.86 4.77
N ASP A 56 1.01 -4.61 5.33
CA ASP A 56 1.21 -3.61 6.37
C ASP A 56 2.31 -2.58 6.02
N VAL A 57 2.56 -1.64 6.94
CA VAL A 57 3.58 -0.59 6.75
C VAL A 57 4.42 -0.55 8.02
N ASP A 58 5.55 -1.23 8.00
CA ASP A 58 6.38 -1.51 9.15
C ASP A 58 7.90 -1.35 8.86
N GLY A 59 8.74 -1.97 9.69
CA GLY A 59 10.19 -1.88 9.58
C GLY A 59 10.80 -2.74 8.47
N PHE A 60 10.10 -3.77 8.00
CA PHE A 60 10.51 -4.57 6.84
C PHE A 60 10.39 -3.78 5.55
N ASP A 61 9.34 -2.96 5.40
CA ASP A 61 9.24 -1.99 4.31
C ASP A 61 10.41 -1.03 4.29
N PHE A 62 10.74 -0.46 5.45
CA PHE A 62 11.88 0.44 5.56
C PHE A 62 13.19 -0.23 5.16
N LEU A 63 13.38 -1.51 5.49
CA LEU A 63 14.54 -2.28 5.08
C LEU A 63 14.57 -2.53 3.56
N THR A 64 13.42 -2.70 2.93
CA THR A 64 13.27 -2.83 1.47
C THR A 64 13.62 -1.51 0.79
N TRP A 65 13.12 -0.38 1.30
CA TRP A 65 13.47 0.97 0.84
C TRP A 65 14.98 1.24 0.93
N GLN A 66 15.62 0.88 2.04
CA GLN A 66 17.07 1.01 2.21
C GLN A 66 17.89 0.19 1.20
N ARG A 67 17.31 -0.83 0.57
CA ARG A 67 17.94 -1.65 -0.47
C ARG A 67 17.70 -1.11 -1.88
N GLY A 68 17.00 0.02 -2.00
CA GLY A 68 16.76 0.72 -3.27
C GLY A 68 15.48 0.32 -3.99
N ALA A 69 14.51 -0.27 -3.29
CA ALA A 69 13.19 -0.59 -3.81
C ALA A 69 12.13 0.07 -2.93
N GLY A 70 11.23 0.86 -3.52
CA GLY A 70 10.16 1.52 -2.76
C GLY A 70 9.81 2.89 -3.30
N ASP A 71 9.33 2.94 -4.54
CA ASP A 71 8.75 4.12 -5.18
C ASP A 71 7.27 4.18 -4.74
N ALA A 72 7.03 4.80 -3.58
CA ALA A 72 5.70 4.85 -2.98
C ALA A 72 4.79 5.79 -3.77
N ASN A 73 5.32 6.91 -4.28
CA ASN A 73 4.53 7.92 -4.98
C ASN A 73 4.39 7.65 -6.49
N ASN A 74 5.02 6.58 -6.98
CA ASN A 74 5.02 6.12 -8.37
C ASN A 74 5.58 7.17 -9.36
N ASP A 75 6.58 7.95 -8.95
CA ASP A 75 7.23 8.95 -9.79
C ASP A 75 8.46 8.43 -10.56
N GLY A 76 8.81 7.15 -10.35
CA GLY A 76 9.92 6.47 -10.98
C GLY A 76 11.26 6.70 -10.28
N MET A 77 11.29 7.39 -9.14
CA MET A 77 12.44 7.58 -8.28
C MET A 77 12.22 6.87 -6.94
N VAL A 78 13.32 6.56 -6.24
CA VAL A 78 13.28 6.07 -4.86
C VAL A 78 14.04 7.09 -4.03
N ASP A 79 13.32 8.01 -3.40
CA ASP A 79 13.89 9.17 -2.73
C ASP A 79 13.19 9.55 -1.42
N ALA A 80 13.42 10.78 -0.97
CA ALA A 80 12.90 11.28 0.30
C ALA A 80 11.37 11.48 0.29
N ALA A 81 10.75 11.63 -0.89
CA ALA A 81 9.31 11.72 -1.02
C ALA A 81 8.64 10.39 -0.64
N ASP A 82 9.22 9.26 -1.07
CA ASP A 82 8.73 7.93 -0.71
C ASP A 82 8.89 7.65 0.77
N PHE A 83 10.04 8.04 1.32
CA PHE A 83 10.30 7.91 2.76
C PHE A 83 9.30 8.73 3.59
N ALA A 84 8.93 9.93 3.15
CA ALA A 84 7.93 10.75 3.83
C ALA A 84 6.53 10.11 3.81
N LEU A 85 6.18 9.38 2.74
CA LEU A 85 4.94 8.61 2.68
C LEU A 85 4.95 7.44 3.66
N TRP A 86 6.07 6.71 3.74
CA TRP A 86 6.25 5.65 4.73
C TRP A 86 6.12 6.20 6.16
N GLU A 87 6.77 7.32 6.49
CA GLU A 87 6.66 7.93 7.83
C GLU A 87 5.20 8.32 8.18
N ALA A 88 4.43 8.76 7.19
CA ALA A 88 3.04 9.15 7.38
C ALA A 88 2.11 7.96 7.64
N GLN A 89 2.46 6.77 7.16
CA GLN A 89 1.62 5.58 7.20
C GLN A 89 2.15 4.44 8.07
N PHE A 90 3.37 4.57 8.60
CA PHE A 90 3.97 3.60 9.51
C PHE A 90 3.02 3.24 10.67
N GLY A 91 2.70 1.96 10.79
CA GLY A 91 1.82 1.42 11.83
C GLY A 91 0.33 1.73 11.68
N THR A 92 -0.12 2.25 10.52
CA THR A 92 -1.54 2.57 10.29
C THR A 92 -2.40 1.39 9.83
N LEU A 93 -1.78 0.27 9.46
CA LEU A 93 -2.45 -1.01 9.19
C LEU A 93 -1.72 -2.13 9.95
N GLY A 94 -2.48 -2.96 10.67
CA GLY A 94 -2.16 -4.38 10.89
C GLY A 94 -0.98 -4.81 11.79
N GLY A 95 0.05 -3.97 12.00
CA GLY A 95 1.28 -4.38 12.66
C GLY A 95 1.09 -4.72 14.14
N VAL A 96 0.94 -6.00 14.46
CA VAL A 96 1.06 -6.49 15.84
C VAL A 96 2.53 -6.38 16.19
N ALA A 97 2.92 -5.33 16.93
CA ALA A 97 4.27 -5.20 17.47
C ALA A 97 4.63 -6.49 18.23
N THR A 98 5.35 -7.40 17.57
CA THR A 98 5.79 -8.63 18.21
C THR A 98 6.82 -8.22 19.24
N ALA A 99 6.54 -8.53 20.51
CA ALA A 99 7.44 -8.19 21.60
C ALA A 99 8.81 -8.80 21.31
N VAL A 100 9.79 -7.95 20.99
CA VAL A 100 11.18 -8.36 20.78
C VAL A 100 11.64 -9.02 22.09
N PRO A 101 11.99 -10.31 22.09
CA PRO A 101 12.44 -10.98 23.30
C PRO A 101 13.68 -10.28 23.82
N GLU A 102 13.59 -9.68 25.02
CA GLU A 102 14.77 -9.12 25.66
C GLU A 102 15.83 -10.23 25.79
N PRO A 103 17.11 -9.96 25.45
CA PRO A 103 18.16 -10.94 25.67
C PRO A 103 18.13 -11.28 27.16
N ALA A 104 18.00 -12.56 27.49
CA ALA A 104 17.84 -13.05 28.85
C ALA A 104 18.96 -12.52 29.77
N GLY A 105 18.77 -11.32 30.35
CA GLY A 105 19.71 -10.66 31.26
C GLY A 105 19.83 -11.38 32.61
N THR A 106 19.06 -12.45 32.80
CA THR A 106 19.12 -13.34 33.95
C THR A 106 20.49 -13.98 34.13
N TRP A 107 21.30 -14.13 33.07
CA TRP A 107 22.65 -14.69 33.19
C TRP A 107 23.62 -13.80 33.98
N PHE A 108 23.46 -12.47 33.96
CA PHE A 108 24.35 -11.58 34.72
C PHE A 108 24.00 -11.48 36.21
N ALA A 109 22.77 -11.81 36.61
CA ALA A 109 22.34 -11.72 38.01
C ALA A 109 22.81 -12.91 38.87
N VAL A 110 23.01 -14.09 38.28
CA VAL A 110 23.34 -15.32 39.05
C VAL A 110 24.84 -15.44 39.39
N GLY A 111 25.71 -14.78 38.62
CA GLY A 111 27.17 -14.86 38.81
C GLY A 111 27.74 -14.09 40.02
N PHE A 112 27.03 -13.07 40.52
CA PHE A 112 27.57 -12.18 41.57
C PHE A 112 27.17 -12.57 43.00
N ILE A 113 26.12 -13.35 43.19
CA ILE A 113 25.59 -13.70 44.51
C ILE A 113 26.54 -14.62 45.32
N PRO A 114 27.29 -15.59 44.74
CA PRO A 114 28.20 -16.43 45.53
C PRO A 114 29.49 -15.72 45.96
N TRP A 115 29.87 -14.63 45.28
CA TRP A 115 31.15 -13.94 45.52
C TRP A 115 31.08 -12.95 46.69
N LEU A 116 29.90 -12.39 46.95
CA LEU A 116 29.67 -11.46 48.07
C LEU A 116 29.52 -12.18 49.42
N THR A 117 29.08 -13.45 49.43
CA THR A 117 28.95 -14.26 50.66
C THR A 117 30.27 -14.93 51.07
N ARG A 118 31.19 -15.17 50.13
CA ARG A 118 32.51 -15.79 50.39
C ARG A 118 33.56 -14.83 50.96
N ARG A 119 33.31 -13.52 50.97
CA ARG A 119 34.26 -12.49 51.46
C ARG A 119 34.17 -12.16 52.95
N ARG A 120 33.31 -12.83 53.75
CA ARG A 120 33.08 -12.46 55.16
C ARG A 120 33.62 -13.44 56.22
N ARG A 121 34.68 -14.21 55.96
CA ARG A 121 35.37 -14.97 57.02
C ARG A 121 36.89 -14.90 56.89
N CYS A 122 37.48 -13.85 57.46
CA CYS A 122 38.87 -13.84 57.94
C CYS A 122 38.96 -12.93 59.19
N ARG A 123 39.36 -13.57 60.29
CA ARG A 123 39.65 -13.09 61.66
C ARG A 123 38.46 -12.74 62.55
#